data_AF-A0A951BF67-F1
#
_entry.id   AF-A0A951BF67-F1
#
_cell.length_a   1.000
_cell.length_b   1.000
_cell.length_c   1.000
_cell.angle_alpha   90.00
_cell.angle_beta   90.00
_cell.angle_gamma   90.00
#
_symmetry.space_group_name_H-M   'P 1'
#
loop_
_entity.id
_entity.type
_entity.pdbx_description
1 polymer ?
#
loop_
_entity_poly.entity_id
_entity_poly.type
_entity_poly.pdbx_seq_one_letter_code
_entity_poly.pdbx_strand_id
1 'polypeptide(L)'
;YQSGWDTDQFPNNAAELVPAFYHLIKSGGFSTGGFNFDAKIRRQSIDPADLLYGHIGGLDVCAQALIAAAALIEDGTYDRFLAARYAGWDTPEAKAMLAGERSLADIAARVEREAIDPKPRSGRQEHLENLLNRFL
;
A
#
# COMPACT_ATOMS: atom_id res chain seq x y z
N TYR A 1 15.70 6.42 -2.14
CA TYR A 1 17.01 5.91 -1.72
C TYR A 1 17.98 5.89 -2.89
N GLN A 2 19.22 6.38 -2.71
CA GLN A 2 20.24 6.54 -3.77
C GLN A 2 21.44 5.57 -3.62
N SER A 3 21.62 4.99 -2.43
CA SER A 3 22.63 3.97 -2.16
C SER A 3 22.10 2.57 -2.48
N GLY A 4 22.86 1.76 -3.21
CA GLY A 4 22.50 0.40 -3.59
C GLY A 4 22.89 -0.69 -2.58
N TRP A 5 23.16 -0.32 -1.33
CA TRP A 5 23.52 -1.25 -0.26
C TRP A 5 22.69 -0.95 0.98
N ASP A 6 22.57 -1.93 1.87
CA ASP A 6 21.76 -1.78 3.07
C ASP A 6 22.43 -0.84 4.07
N THR A 7 21.63 0.12 4.54
CA THR A 7 22.10 1.13 5.49
C THR A 7 21.59 0.87 6.90
N ASP A 8 20.61 -0.02 7.08
CA ASP A 8 19.94 -0.32 8.35
C ASP A 8 19.56 0.97 9.12
N GLN A 9 18.99 1.96 8.43
CA GLN A 9 18.56 3.20 9.07
C GLN A 9 17.26 2.98 9.85
N PHE A 10 17.13 3.62 11.01
CA PHE A 10 15.83 3.74 11.65
C PHE A 10 14.85 4.41 10.68
N PRO A 11 13.57 3.98 10.66
CA PRO A 11 12.57 4.63 9.83
C PRO A 11 12.43 6.09 10.26
N ASN A 12 12.43 6.99 9.28
CA ASN A 12 12.38 8.43 9.51
C ASN A 12 11.33 9.16 8.66
N ASN A 13 10.55 8.41 7.87
CA ASN A 13 9.54 8.96 6.96
C ASN A 13 8.22 8.19 7.12
N ALA A 14 7.25 8.78 7.82
CA ALA A 14 5.94 8.14 8.02
C ALA A 14 5.18 7.95 6.71
N ALA A 15 5.34 8.86 5.73
CA ALA A 15 4.67 8.78 4.44
C ALA A 15 4.99 7.49 3.67
N GLU A 16 6.23 7.00 3.79
CA GLU A 16 6.66 5.74 3.18
C GLU A 16 6.09 4.51 3.90
N LEU A 17 5.78 4.63 5.19
CA LEU A 17 5.23 3.53 5.98
C LEU A 17 3.72 3.41 5.88
N VAL A 18 2.98 4.51 5.66
CA VAL A 18 1.51 4.50 5.60
C VAL A 18 0.94 3.42 4.67
N PRO A 19 1.44 3.25 3.41
CA PRO A 19 0.95 2.17 2.54
C PRO A 19 1.18 0.76 3.11
N ALA A 20 2.31 0.52 3.79
CA ALA A 20 2.58 -0.77 4.41
C ALA A 20 1.65 -1.02 5.60
N PHE A 21 1.45 -0.01 6.45
CA PHE A 21 0.52 -0.08 7.58
C PHE A 21 -0.93 -0.25 7.13
N TYR A 22 -1.34 0.41 6.04
CA TYR A 22 -2.65 0.22 5.43
C TYR A 22 -2.92 -1.26 5.15
N HIS A 23 -1.97 -1.93 4.48
CA HIS A 23 -2.11 -3.37 4.19
C HIS A 23 -2.04 -4.23 5.44
N LEU A 24 -1.17 -3.91 6.40
CA LEU A 24 -1.06 -4.63 7.69
C LEU A 24 -2.40 -4.62 8.44
N ILE A 25 -3.03 -3.45 8.57
CA ILE A 25 -4.33 -3.32 9.25
C ILE A 25 -5.40 -4.09 8.49
N LYS A 26 -5.47 -3.94 7.15
CA LYS A 26 -6.46 -4.64 6.31
C LYS A 26 -6.29 -6.16 6.34
N SER A 27 -5.10 -6.68 6.62
CA SER A 27 -4.86 -8.12 6.79
C SER A 27 -5.14 -8.63 8.22
N GLY A 28 -5.63 -7.78 9.13
CA GLY A 28 -5.95 -8.16 10.51
C GLY A 28 -4.83 -7.93 11.52
N GLY A 29 -3.79 -7.17 11.15
CA GLY A 29 -2.66 -6.85 12.04
C GLY A 29 -1.70 -8.02 12.25
N PHE A 30 -0.86 -7.91 13.30
CA PHE A 30 0.05 -8.99 13.70
C PHE A 30 -0.67 -10.04 14.54
N SER A 31 -0.27 -11.30 14.36
CA SER A 31 -0.67 -12.41 15.24
C SER A 31 0.37 -12.66 16.33
N THR A 32 1.57 -13.11 15.94
CA THR A 32 2.69 -13.42 16.85
C THR A 32 3.95 -12.60 16.55
N GLY A 33 3.94 -11.83 15.46
CA GLY A 33 5.03 -10.95 15.07
C GLY A 33 4.90 -9.54 15.62
N GLY A 34 5.76 -8.65 15.13
CA GLY A 34 5.74 -7.23 15.46
C GLY A 34 6.78 -6.47 14.66
N PHE A 35 6.96 -5.19 15.00
CA PHE A 35 8.02 -4.38 14.42
C PHE A 35 9.34 -4.63 15.16
N ASN A 36 10.28 -5.28 14.48
CA ASN A 36 11.66 -5.38 14.93
C ASN A 36 12.47 -4.23 14.33
N PHE A 37 13.12 -3.41 15.16
CA PHE A 37 14.08 -2.43 14.68
C PHE A 37 15.41 -3.10 14.38
N ASP A 38 15.47 -3.75 13.22
CA ASP A 38 16.72 -4.17 12.59
C ASP A 38 17.41 -2.94 11.97
N ALA A 39 17.85 -2.06 12.86
CA ALA A 39 18.38 -0.75 12.54
C ALA A 39 19.55 -0.41 13.45
N LYS A 40 20.42 0.47 12.98
CA LYS A 40 21.58 0.95 13.72
C LYS A 40 21.67 2.47 13.71
N ILE A 41 22.29 3.03 14.74
CA ILE A 41 22.69 4.43 14.72
C ILE A 41 23.74 4.67 13.64
N ARG A 42 23.89 5.91 13.18
CA ARG A 42 24.87 6.23 12.15
C ARG A 42 26.28 6.17 12.74
N ARG A 43 27.29 5.89 11.91
CA ARG A 43 28.70 5.78 12.36
C ARG A 43 29.20 7.03 13.12
N GLN A 44 28.64 8.20 12.82
CA GLN A 44 29.01 9.48 13.44
C GLN A 44 28.15 9.81 14.67
N SER A 45 27.07 9.07 14.91
CA SER A 45 26.29 9.12 16.15
C SER A 45 27.02 8.27 17.19
N ILE A 46 27.78 8.91 18.06
CA ILE A 46 28.73 8.28 18.98
C ILE A 46 28.37 8.48 20.46
N ASP A 47 27.35 9.29 20.74
CA ASP A 47 26.86 9.46 22.11
C ASP A 47 25.92 8.29 22.45
N PRO A 48 26.02 7.67 23.63
CA PRO A 48 25.04 6.68 24.08
C PRO A 48 23.57 7.13 23.95
N ALA A 49 23.28 8.43 24.09
CA ALA A 49 21.94 8.98 23.90
C ALA A 49 21.41 8.80 22.46
N ASP A 50 22.29 8.69 21.46
CA ASP A 50 21.89 8.50 20.07
C ASP A 50 21.14 7.18 19.85
N LEU A 51 21.43 6.16 20.66
CA LEU A 51 20.66 4.90 20.65
C LEU A 51 19.20 5.15 21.04
N LEU A 52 18.97 5.99 22.04
CA LEU A 52 17.62 6.34 22.47
C LEU A 52 16.92 7.19 21.41
N TYR A 53 17.60 8.21 20.87
CA TYR A 53 17.01 9.05 19.81
C TYR A 53 16.62 8.23 18.57
N GLY A 54 17.44 7.26 18.16
CA GLY A 54 17.12 6.37 17.04
C GLY A 54 15.84 5.56 17.27
N HIS A 55 15.72 4.92 18.44
CA HIS A 55 14.54 4.12 18.77
C HIS A 55 13.28 4.96 18.98
N ILE A 56 13.39 6.10 19.66
CA ILE A 56 12.26 7.02 19.88
C ILE A 56 11.75 7.52 18.53
N GLY A 57 12.65 8.02 17.67
CA GLY A 57 12.28 8.49 16.34
C GLY A 57 11.63 7.39 15.49
N GLY A 58 12.19 6.17 15.51
CA GLY A 58 11.61 5.03 14.80
C GLY A 58 10.21 4.65 15.31
N LEU A 59 10.01 4.63 16.64
CA LEU A 59 8.71 4.37 17.27
C LEU A 59 7.68 5.43 16.91
N ASP A 60 8.04 6.71 17.00
CA ASP A 60 7.14 7.82 16.69
C ASP A 60 6.72 7.81 15.22
N VAL A 61 7.65 7.51 14.30
CA VAL A 61 7.37 7.37 12.87
C VAL A 61 6.44 6.19 12.58
N CYS A 62 6.66 5.04 13.23
CA CYS A 62 5.74 3.90 13.14
C CYS A 62 4.35 4.25 13.71
N ALA A 63 4.28 4.97 14.84
CA ALA A 63 3.02 5.37 15.46
C ALA A 63 2.24 6.37 14.59
N GLN A 64 2.92 7.38 14.03
CA GLN A 64 2.30 8.34 13.11
C GLN A 64 1.76 7.62 11.86
N ALA A 65 2.54 6.70 11.27
CA ALA A 65 2.10 5.92 10.13
C ALA A 65 0.89 5.02 10.44
N LEU A 66 0.85 4.41 11.63
CA LEU A 66 -0.28 3.62 12.10
C LEU A 66 -1.55 4.44 12.20
N ILE A 67 -1.48 5.61 12.84
CA ILE A 67 -2.62 6.51 13.03
C ILE A 67 -3.13 7.00 11.68
N ALA A 68 -2.24 7.45 10.79
CA ALA A 68 -2.58 7.91 9.46
C ALA A 68 -3.23 6.81 8.60
N ALA A 69 -2.68 5.59 8.64
CA ALA A 69 -3.23 4.45 7.91
C ALA A 69 -4.60 4.04 8.43
N ALA A 70 -4.81 4.03 9.75
CA ALA A 70 -6.11 3.76 10.36
C ALA A 70 -7.15 4.81 9.92
N ALA A 71 -6.81 6.10 9.98
CA ALA A 71 -7.69 7.19 9.55
C ALA A 71 -8.03 7.10 8.05
N LEU A 72 -7.06 6.73 7.20
CA LEU A 72 -7.29 6.50 5.76
C LEU A 72 -8.29 5.36 5.51
N ILE A 73 -8.19 4.27 6.29
CA ILE A 73 -9.10 3.11 6.20
C ILE A 73 -10.50 3.51 6.67
N GLU A 74 -10.60 4.22 7.80
CA GLU A 74 -11.88 4.67 8.36
C GLU A 74 -12.62 5.65 7.44
N ASP A 75 -11.91 6.59 6.81
CA ASP A 75 -12.47 7.49 5.80
C ASP A 75 -12.99 6.73 4.57
N GLY A 76 -12.28 5.65 4.19
CA GLY A 76 -12.67 4.72 3.15
C GLY A 76 -12.66 5.30 1.73
N THR A 77 -12.19 6.53 1.51
CA THR A 77 -12.14 7.12 0.16
C THR A 77 -11.23 6.32 -0.77
N TYR A 78 -10.08 5.86 -0.27
CA TYR A 78 -9.16 5.03 -1.05
C TYR A 78 -9.78 3.67 -1.39
N ASP A 79 -10.41 3.00 -0.42
CA ASP A 79 -11.12 1.73 -0.61
C ASP A 79 -12.26 1.84 -1.63
N ARG A 80 -13.08 2.90 -1.54
CA ARG A 80 -14.15 3.16 -2.52
C ARG A 80 -13.60 3.39 -3.91
N PHE A 81 -12.48 4.13 -4.03
CA PHE A 81 -11.82 4.33 -5.32
C PHE A 81 -11.34 3.00 -5.91
N LEU A 82 -10.69 2.16 -5.10
CA LEU A 82 -10.21 0.84 -5.54
C LEU A 82 -11.37 -0.06 -5.98
N ALA A 83 -12.44 -0.15 -5.19
CA ALA A 83 -13.63 -0.92 -5.54
C ALA A 83 -14.26 -0.44 -6.86
N ALA A 84 -14.45 0.87 -7.03
CA ALA A 84 -14.99 1.45 -8.26
C ALA A 84 -14.07 1.25 -9.49
N ARG A 85 -12.75 1.19 -9.27
CA ARG A 85 -11.79 0.90 -10.34
C ARG A 85 -11.98 -0.52 -10.87
N TYR A 86 -12.15 -1.49 -9.98
CA TYR A 86 -12.22 -2.92 -10.33
C TYR A 86 -13.64 -3.50 -10.44
N ALA A 87 -14.70 -2.70 -10.24
CA ALA A 87 -16.10 -3.16 -10.29
C ALA A 87 -16.49 -3.97 -11.55
N GLY A 88 -15.81 -3.80 -12.68
CA GLY A 88 -16.07 -4.61 -13.89
C GLY A 88 -15.76 -6.10 -13.70
N TRP A 89 -14.86 -6.45 -12.77
CA TRP A 89 -14.52 -7.82 -12.42
C TRP A 89 -15.58 -8.52 -11.57
N ASP A 90 -16.53 -7.76 -11.01
CA ASP A 90 -17.64 -8.33 -10.24
C ASP A 90 -18.79 -8.88 -11.09
N THR A 91 -18.74 -8.65 -12.40
CA THR A 91 -19.75 -9.15 -13.34
C THR A 91 -19.71 -10.67 -13.45
N PRO A 92 -20.85 -11.35 -13.69
CA PRO A 92 -20.88 -12.81 -13.81
C PRO A 92 -19.90 -13.36 -14.85
N GLU A 93 -19.77 -12.68 -16.00
CA GLU A 93 -18.87 -13.12 -17.06
C GLU A 93 -17.39 -12.95 -16.69
N ALA A 94 -17.02 -11.85 -16.03
CA ALA A 94 -15.65 -11.66 -15.56
C ALA A 94 -15.28 -12.67 -14.47
N LYS A 95 -16.24 -13.02 -13.59
CA LYS A 95 -16.06 -14.09 -12.59
C LYS A 95 -15.90 -15.46 -13.24
N ALA A 96 -16.68 -15.79 -14.27
CA ALA A 96 -16.53 -17.02 -15.02
C ALA A 96 -15.14 -17.11 -15.71
N MET A 97 -14.64 -16.00 -16.26
CA MET A 97 -13.28 -15.93 -16.80
C MET A 97 -12.21 -16.17 -15.71
N LEU A 98 -12.33 -15.53 -14.54
CA LEU A 98 -11.39 -15.70 -13.42
C LEU A 98 -11.42 -17.11 -12.83
N ALA A 99 -12.57 -17.77 -12.86
CA ALA A 99 -12.73 -19.15 -12.42
C ALA A 99 -12.21 -20.20 -13.43
N GLY A 100 -11.75 -19.77 -14.61
CA GLY A 100 -11.28 -20.67 -15.67
C GLY A 100 -12.41 -21.36 -16.44
N GLU A 101 -13.64 -20.90 -16.32
CA GLU A 101 -14.82 -21.44 -17.02
C GLU A 101 -14.96 -20.93 -18.47
N ARG A 102 -14.01 -20.10 -18.92
CA ARG A 102 -13.91 -19.60 -20.28
C ARG A 102 -12.51 -19.91 -20.81
N SER A 103 -12.46 -20.58 -21.95
CA SER A 103 -11.21 -20.77 -22.66
C SER A 103 -10.76 -19.46 -23.32
N LEU A 104 -9.49 -19.40 -23.73
CA LEU A 104 -8.98 -18.27 -24.53
C LEU A 104 -9.80 -18.07 -25.82
N ALA A 105 -10.27 -19.15 -26.44
CA ALA A 105 -11.09 -19.10 -27.64
C ALA A 105 -12.46 -18.46 -27.37
N ASP A 106 -13.10 -18.79 -26.24
CA ASP A 106 -14.38 -18.21 -25.84
C ASP A 106 -14.27 -16.69 -25.61
N ILE A 107 -13.17 -16.27 -24.96
CA ILE A 107 -12.88 -14.86 -24.68
C ILE A 107 -12.64 -14.09 -25.98
N ALA A 108 -11.83 -14.64 -26.89
CA ALA A 108 -11.56 -14.01 -28.19
C ALA A 108 -12.84 -13.85 -29.03
N ALA A 109 -13.63 -14.92 -29.15
CA ALA A 109 -14.90 -14.89 -29.88
C ALA A 109 -15.89 -13.88 -29.29
N ARG A 110 -15.88 -13.70 -27.97
CA ARG A 110 -16.69 -12.68 -27.30
C ARG A 110 -16.27 -11.26 -27.71
N VAL A 111 -14.98 -10.95 -27.65
CA VAL A 111 -14.46 -9.62 -28.01
C VAL A 111 -14.84 -9.24 -29.44
N GLU A 112 -14.71 -10.18 -30.38
CA GLU A 112 -15.09 -9.97 -31.78
C GLU A 112 -16.60 -9.77 -31.94
N ARG A 113 -17.42 -10.65 -31.35
CA ARG A 113 -18.89 -10.62 -31.45
C ARG A 113 -19.50 -9.36 -30.85
N GLU A 114 -19.00 -8.93 -29.68
CA GLU A 114 -19.49 -7.75 -28.96
C GLU A 114 -18.80 -6.46 -29.40
N ALA A 115 -17.85 -6.54 -30.34
CA ALA A 115 -17.01 -5.42 -30.79
C ALA A 115 -16.41 -4.64 -29.60
N ILE A 116 -15.85 -5.36 -28.62
CA ILE A 116 -15.31 -4.78 -27.39
C ILE A 116 -14.10 -3.91 -27.72
N ASP A 117 -14.20 -2.62 -27.41
CA ASP A 117 -13.15 -1.61 -27.59
C ASP A 117 -12.86 -0.91 -26.24
N PRO A 118 -11.91 -1.44 -25.44
CA PRO A 118 -11.64 -0.92 -24.11
C PRO A 118 -11.13 0.51 -24.16
N LYS A 119 -11.78 1.40 -23.39
CA LYS A 119 -11.33 2.79 -23.26
C LYS A 119 -10.39 2.97 -22.07
N PRO A 120 -9.28 3.73 -22.22
CA PRO A 120 -8.44 4.09 -21.09
C PRO A 120 -9.25 4.77 -19.99
N ARG A 121 -8.98 4.41 -18.74
CA ARG A 121 -9.56 5.05 -17.55
C ARG A 121 -8.42 5.67 -16.74
N SER A 122 -8.58 6.94 -16.36
CA SER A 122 -7.60 7.64 -15.52
C SER A 122 -7.33 6.86 -14.23
N GLY A 123 -6.05 6.74 -13.87
CA GLY A 123 -5.61 6.16 -12.60
C GLY A 123 -5.72 7.11 -11.40
N ARG A 124 -5.88 8.42 -11.65
CA ARG A 124 -5.96 9.47 -10.62
C ARG A 124 -4.79 9.46 -9.63
N GLN A 125 -3.58 9.11 -10.08
CA GLN A 125 -2.43 8.90 -9.21
C GLN A 125 -2.11 10.13 -8.35
N GLU A 126 -1.99 11.31 -8.94
CA GLU A 126 -1.65 12.55 -8.21
C GLU A 126 -2.74 12.92 -7.20
N HIS A 127 -3.99 12.60 -7.50
CA HIS A 127 -5.10 12.81 -6.56
C HIS A 127 -5.00 11.86 -5.36
N LEU A 128 -4.61 10.60 -5.57
CA LEU A 128 -4.46 9.60 -4.52
C LEU A 128 -3.21 9.85 -3.65
N GLU A 129 -2.12 10.30 -4.26
CA GLU A 129 -0.92 10.76 -3.52
C GLU A 129 -1.29 11.94 -2.61
N ASN A 130 -2.04 12.91 -3.14
CA ASN A 130 -2.55 14.03 -2.35
C ASN A 130 -3.56 13.60 -1.28
N LEU A 131 -4.37 12.58 -1.54
CA LEU A 131 -5.29 12.02 -0.54
C LEU A 131 -4.49 11.43 0.63
N LEU A 132 -3.49 10.60 0.35
CA LEU A 132 -2.65 9.98 1.37
C LEU A 132 -1.94 11.05 2.22
N ASN A 133 -1.41 12.09 1.57
CA ASN A 133 -0.74 13.19 2.26
C ASN A 133 -1.64 14.02 3.20
N ARG A 134 -2.98 13.93 3.08
CA ARG A 134 -3.90 14.63 3.99
C ARG A 134 -4.04 13.94 5.35
N PHE A 135 -3.67 12.67 5.45
CA PHE A 135 -3.76 11.90 6.69
C PHE A 135 -2.45 11.92 7.49
N LEU A 136 -1.39 12.50 6.93
CA LEU A 136 -0.06 12.59 7.53
C LEU A 136 0.12 13.79 8.45
#